data_AF-A0A401I456-F1
#
_entry.id   AF-A0A401I456-F1
#
_cell.length_a   1.000
_cell.length_b   1.000
_cell.length_c   1.000
_cell.angle_alpha   90.00
_cell.angle_beta   90.00
_cell.angle_gamma   90.00
#
_symmetry.space_group_name_H-M   'P 1'
#
loop_
_entity.id
_entity.type
_entity.pdbx_description
1 polymer ?
#
loop_
_entity_poly.entity_id
_entity_poly.type
_entity_poly.pdbx_seq_one_letter_code
_entity_poly.pdbx_strand_id
1 'polypeptide(L)'
;MSNPNLPNITPTIALSRDDVISLILSSIAMEELGLAHIINAEGEKIQFALGTLAGVSGPAASLDQVLQMNQSVQSMMDTIFRQEI
;
A
#
# COMPACT_ATOMS: atom_id res chain seq x y z
N MET A 1 -44.85 13.72 3.28
CA MET A 1 -43.52 13.50 3.86
C MET A 1 -42.58 14.56 3.27
N SER A 2 -42.21 15.58 4.03
CA SER A 2 -41.23 16.59 3.61
C SER A 2 -39.82 16.03 3.85
N ASN A 3 -38.99 15.97 2.81
CA ASN A 3 -37.56 15.70 3.00
C ASN A 3 -36.96 16.77 3.92
N PRO A 4 -36.00 16.43 4.80
CA PRO A 4 -35.22 17.43 5.53
C PRO A 4 -34.49 18.33 4.55
N ASN A 5 -34.63 19.66 4.72
CA ASN A 5 -33.78 20.62 4.01
C ASN A 5 -32.37 20.53 4.57
N LEU A 6 -31.47 19.84 3.85
CA LEU A 6 -30.05 19.95 4.11
C LEU A 6 -29.63 21.37 3.68
N PRO A 7 -29.05 22.20 4.57
CA PRO A 7 -28.59 23.52 4.17
C PRO A 7 -27.49 23.40 3.11
N ASN A 8 -27.49 24.30 2.14
CA ASN A 8 -26.42 24.39 1.15
C ASN A 8 -25.14 24.87 1.85
N ILE A 9 -24.16 23.98 2.01
CA ILE A 9 -22.84 24.30 2.56
C ILE A 9 -21.93 24.62 1.38
N THR A 10 -21.60 25.90 1.19
CA THR A 10 -20.53 26.31 0.27
C THR A 10 -19.27 26.54 1.10
N PRO A 11 -18.29 25.62 1.09
CA PRO A 11 -17.09 25.80 1.89
C PRO A 11 -16.26 26.95 1.29
N THR A 12 -16.04 28.00 2.08
CA THR A 12 -15.06 29.03 1.73
C THR A 12 -13.68 28.51 2.12
N ILE A 13 -12.95 27.93 1.16
CA ILE A 13 -11.60 27.43 1.38
C ILE A 13 -10.61 28.59 1.13
N ALA A 14 -10.01 29.12 2.20
CA ALA A 14 -8.93 30.08 2.12
C ALA A 14 -7.63 29.39 2.56
N LEU A 15 -6.77 29.05 1.59
CA LEU A 15 -5.45 28.45 1.83
C LEU A 15 -4.36 29.47 1.49
N SER A 16 -3.39 29.63 2.38
CA SER A 16 -2.14 30.32 2.05
C SER A 16 -1.21 29.41 1.25
N ARG A 17 -0.15 29.97 0.66
CA ARG A 17 0.87 29.15 -0.03
C ARG A 17 1.55 28.16 0.91
N ASP A 18 1.79 28.56 2.16
CA ASP A 18 2.46 27.72 3.15
C ASP A 18 1.58 26.54 3.58
N ASP A 19 0.26 26.75 3.66
CA ASP A 19 -0.71 25.68 3.91
C ASP A 19 -0.70 24.65 2.77
N VAL A 20 -0.67 25.12 1.51
CA VAL A 20 -0.63 24.23 0.34
C VAL A 20 0.65 23.42 0.30
N ILE A 21 1.80 24.02 0.60
CA ILE A 21 3.09 23.30 0.67
C ILE A 21 3.00 22.19 1.74
N SER A 22 2.48 22.51 2.92
CA SER A 22 2.33 21.55 4.02
C SER A 22 1.38 20.40 3.65
N LEU A 23 0.29 20.70 2.93
CA LEU A 23 -0.66 19.69 2.45
C LEU A 23 -0.04 18.78 1.38
N ILE A 24 0.75 19.31 0.45
CA ILE A 24 1.44 18.52 -0.57
C ILE A 24 2.48 17.61 0.07
N LEU A 25 3.28 18.13 1.01
CA LEU A 25 4.25 17.30 1.74
C LEU A 25 3.55 16.21 2.55
N SER A 26 2.43 16.53 3.19
CA SER A 26 1.60 15.54 3.88
C SER A 26 1.04 14.49 2.94
N SER A 27 0.59 14.86 1.73
CA SER A 27 0.07 13.90 0.76
C SER A 27 1.15 12.96 0.23
N ILE A 28 2.34 13.48 -0.05
CA ILE A 28 3.50 12.66 -0.42
C ILE A 28 3.83 11.71 0.72
N ALA A 29 3.96 12.21 1.95
CA ALA A 29 4.26 11.36 3.11
C ALA A 29 3.22 10.25 3.32
N MET A 30 1.93 10.51 3.09
CA MET A 30 0.89 9.49 3.17
C MET A 30 1.01 8.43 2.07
N GLU A 31 1.38 8.83 0.85
CA GLU A 31 1.64 7.91 -0.25
C GLU A 31 2.84 6.99 0.06
N GLU A 32 3.96 7.58 0.51
CA GLU A 32 5.16 6.85 0.92
C GLU A 32 4.90 5.85 2.05
N LEU A 33 4.10 6.24 3.05
CA LEU A 33 3.68 5.34 4.12
C LEU A 33 2.84 4.17 3.60
N GLY A 34 1.95 4.44 2.64
CA GLY A 34 1.16 3.40 1.96
C GLY A 34 2.05 2.39 1.23
N LEU A 35 3.04 2.88 0.47
CA LEU A 35 4.01 2.05 -0.24
C LEU A 35 4.88 1.23 0.72
N ALA A 36 5.34 1.84 1.83
CA ALA A 36 6.11 1.14 2.85
C ALA A 36 5.34 -0.06 3.45
N HIS A 37 4.03 0.10 3.68
CA HIS A 37 3.18 -1.00 4.16
C HIS A 37 3.05 -2.13 3.13
N ILE A 38 2.92 -1.80 1.85
CA ILE A 38 2.89 -2.79 0.76
C ILE A 38 4.21 -3.55 0.72
N ILE A 39 5.35 -2.85 0.76
CA ILE A 39 6.68 -3.46 0.75
C ILE A 39 6.85 -4.41 1.95
N ASN A 40 6.42 -3.99 3.15
CA ASN A 40 6.48 -4.84 4.33
C ASN A 40 5.60 -6.09 4.18
N ALA A 41 4.38 -5.96 3.64
CA ALA A 41 3.49 -7.10 3.42
C ALA A 41 4.07 -8.11 2.40
N GLU A 42 4.73 -7.64 1.35
CA GLU A 42 5.47 -8.52 0.41
C GLU A 42 6.64 -9.22 1.11
N GLY A 43 7.32 -8.54 2.03
CA GLY A 43 8.35 -9.13 2.90
C GLY A 43 7.81 -10.24 3.80
N GLU A 44 6.68 -10.00 4.47
CA GLU A 44 5.99 -11.01 5.30
C GLU A 44 5.55 -12.22 4.47
N LYS A 45 5.09 -12.01 3.24
CA LYS A 45 4.73 -13.07 2.30
C LYS A 45 5.93 -13.97 1.98
N ILE A 46 7.11 -13.39 1.73
CA ILE A 46 8.35 -14.15 1.53
C ILE A 46 8.69 -14.94 2.79
N GLN A 47 8.65 -14.31 3.96
CA GLN A 47 8.97 -14.96 5.22
C GLN A 47 8.04 -16.15 5.49
N PHE A 48 6.74 -16.00 5.23
CA PHE A 48 5.77 -17.08 5.36
C PHE A 48 6.07 -18.25 4.42
N ALA A 49 6.37 -17.98 3.15
CA ALA A 49 6.70 -19.02 2.17
C ALA A 49 7.98 -19.79 2.56
N LEU A 50 8.99 -19.09 3.08
CA LEU A 50 10.23 -19.73 3.53
C LEU A 50 10.04 -20.49 4.85
N GLY A 51 9.23 -19.96 5.77
CA GLY A 51 8.90 -20.62 7.04
C GLY A 51 8.05 -21.88 6.87
N THR A 52 7.39 -22.04 5.72
CA THR A 52 6.55 -23.20 5.38
C THR A 52 7.25 -24.25 4.51
N LEU A 53 8.56 -24.11 4.28
CA LEU A 53 9.34 -25.11 3.56
C LEU A 53 9.40 -26.44 4.33
N ALA A 54 9.46 -27.55 3.59
CA ALA A 54 9.63 -28.88 4.15
C ALA A 54 10.86 -28.94 5.09
N GLY A 55 10.64 -29.32 6.35
CA GLY A 55 11.72 -29.40 7.35
C GLY A 55 11.92 -28.14 8.20
N VAL A 56 11.16 -27.07 7.98
CA VAL A 56 11.16 -25.87 8.83
C VAL A 56 9.93 -25.87 9.76
N SER A 57 8.73 -25.56 9.25
CA SER A 57 7.48 -25.60 10.01
C SER A 57 6.25 -25.68 9.08
N GLY A 58 5.12 -26.23 9.54
CA GLY A 58 3.86 -26.22 8.76
C GLY A 58 3.79 -27.23 7.60
N PRO A 59 2.67 -27.26 6.85
CA PRO A 59 2.56 -28.05 5.63
C PRO A 59 3.55 -27.53 4.59
N ALA A 60 4.31 -28.45 3.99
CA ALA A 60 5.39 -28.11 3.06
C ALA A 60 4.85 -27.34 1.84
N ALA A 61 5.24 -26.08 1.70
CA ALA A 61 5.08 -25.34 0.46
C ALA A 61 5.85 -26.06 -0.65
N SER A 62 5.21 -26.25 -1.81
CA SER A 62 5.87 -26.85 -2.97
C SER A 62 6.84 -25.85 -3.61
N LEU A 63 7.84 -26.36 -4.32
CA LEU A 63 8.76 -25.51 -5.08
C LEU A 63 8.01 -24.58 -6.05
N ASP A 64 6.97 -25.08 -6.72
CA ASP A 64 6.15 -24.29 -7.65
C ASP A 64 5.43 -23.14 -6.95
N GLN A 65 4.90 -23.35 -5.74
CA GLN A 65 4.27 -22.31 -4.94
C GLN A 65 5.27 -21.20 -4.57
N VAL A 66 6.50 -21.58 -4.21
CA VAL A 66 7.57 -20.63 -3.87
C VAL A 66 8.00 -19.84 -5.11
N LEU A 67 8.18 -20.50 -6.26
CA LEU A 67 8.53 -19.82 -7.51
C LEU A 67 7.43 -18.86 -7.98
N GLN A 68 6.17 -19.27 -7.88
CA GLN A 68 5.02 -18.43 -8.22
C GLN A 68 4.92 -17.22 -7.29
N MET A 69 5.11 -17.41 -5.99
CA MET A 69 5.16 -16.33 -5.01
C MET A 69 6.30 -15.35 -5.31
N ASN A 70 7.51 -15.85 -5.63
CA ASN A 70 8.64 -15.00 -6.00
C ASN A 70 8.35 -14.15 -7.25
N GLN A 71 7.75 -14.73 -8.28
CA GLN A 71 7.34 -13.98 -9.49
C GLN A 71 6.28 -12.92 -9.16
N SER A 72 5.31 -13.25 -8.29
CA SER A 72 4.30 -12.29 -7.84
C SER A 72 4.91 -11.11 -7.09
N VAL A 73 5.85 -11.37 -6.17
CA VAL A 73 6.53 -10.31 -5.40
C VAL A 73 7.36 -9.44 -6.35
N GLN A 74 8.13 -10.04 -7.27
CA GLN A 74 8.92 -9.29 -8.25
C GLN A 74 8.04 -8.37 -9.11
N SER A 75 6.91 -8.89 -9.63
CA SER A 75 5.97 -8.08 -10.41
C SER A 75 5.40 -6.90 -9.61
N MET A 76 5.09 -7.12 -8.33
CA MET A 76 4.63 -6.03 -7.44
C MET A 76 5.72 -5.00 -7.20
N MET A 77 6.95 -5.43 -6.92
CA MET A 77 8.09 -4.53 -6.73
C MET A 77 8.40 -3.72 -7.99
N ASP A 78 8.37 -4.35 -9.18
CA ASP A 78 8.52 -3.66 -10.45
C ASP A 78 7.43 -2.60 -10.67
N THR A 79 6.20 -2.88 -10.23
CA THR A 79 5.08 -1.92 -10.31
C THR A 79 5.31 -0.74 -9.37
N ILE A 80 5.77 -0.98 -8.14
CA ILE A 80 6.11 0.08 -7.17
C ILE A 80 7.26 0.94 -7.72
N PHE A 81 8.35 0.33 -8.20
CA PHE A 81 9.47 1.09 -8.74
C PHE A 81 9.10 1.94 -9.96
N ARG A 82 8.14 1.50 -10.78
CA ARG A 82 7.63 2.31 -11.90
C ARG A 82 6.77 3.49 -11.46
N GLN A 83 6.16 3.44 -10.29
CA GLN A 83 5.39 4.56 -9.73
C GLN A 83 6.33 5.69 -9.25
N GLU A 84 7.52 5.33 -8.78
CA GLU A 84 8.56 6.26 -8.28
C GLU A 84 9.37 6.97 -9.38
N ILE A 85 9.28 6.52 -10.64
CA ILE A 85 10.04 7.03 -11.80
C ILE A 85 9.16 7.90 -12.68
#